data_AF-A0A2A4QZ86-F1
#
_entry.id   AF-A0A2A4QZ86-F1
#
_cell.length_a   1.000
_cell.length_b   1.000
_cell.length_c   1.000
_cell.angle_alpha   90.00
_cell.angle_beta   90.00
_cell.angle_gamma   90.00
#
_symmetry.space_group_name_H-M   'P 1'
#
loop_
_entity.id
_entity.type
_entity.pdbx_description
1 polymer ?
#
loop_
_entity_poly.entity_id
_entity_poly.type
_entity_poly.pdbx_seq_one_letter_code
_entity_poly.pdbx_strand_id
1 'polypeptide(L)'
;MIIQAFGITDTGLRRKANEDSILVNETENIFLVADGLGGHGAGNVASAVAVDAIEGFGILSLASIGPILTVLLTGQWVQYKVRRKHRIMDQQAQDKQIEGEAA
;
A
#
# COMPACT_ATOMS: atom_id res chain seq x y z
N MET A 1 16.50 0.63 -3.23
CA MET A 1 16.71 2.04 -3.60
C MET A 1 16.54 2.85 -2.33
N ILE A 2 17.53 3.64 -1.93
CA ILE A 2 17.47 4.48 -0.73
C ILE A 2 17.22 5.91 -1.21
N ILE A 3 16.16 6.54 -0.73
CA ILE A 3 15.85 7.95 -1.02
C ILE A 3 16.12 8.74 0.26
N GLN A 4 17.02 9.72 0.19
CA GLN A 4 17.19 10.73 1.23
C GLN A 4 16.54 12.03 0.75
N ALA A 5 15.74 12.66 1.60
CA ALA A 5 15.08 13.92 1.27
C ALA A 5 15.16 14.90 2.43
N PHE A 6 15.21 16.19 2.09
CA PHE A 6 15.28 17.29 3.06
C PHE A 6 14.29 18.36 2.64
N GLY A 7 13.61 18.97 3.61
CA GLY A 7 12.63 20.02 3.40
C GLY A 7 12.95 21.25 4.25
N ILE A 8 12.85 22.44 3.64
CA ILE A 8 12.96 23.73 4.32
C ILE A 8 11.91 24.67 3.72
N THR A 9 11.28 25.49 4.56
CA THR A 9 10.32 26.51 4.13
C THR A 9 10.66 27.86 4.75
N ASP A 10 10.31 28.95 4.06
CA ASP A 10 10.58 30.33 4.46
C ASP A 10 9.37 31.23 4.16
N THR A 11 9.09 32.20 5.03
CA THR A 11 7.97 33.14 4.88
C THR A 11 8.13 34.07 3.67
N GLY A 12 9.36 34.30 3.23
CA GLY A 12 9.72 35.26 2.21
C GLY A 12 9.68 36.71 2.71
N LEU A 13 9.91 37.65 1.78
CA LEU A 13 10.11 39.08 2.09
C LEU A 13 8.81 39.90 2.17
N ARG A 14 7.66 39.33 1.81
CA ARG A 14 6.39 40.08 1.68
C ARG A 14 5.27 39.62 2.61
N ARG A 15 5.20 38.33 2.92
CA ARG A 15 4.16 37.79 3.80
C ARG A 15 4.57 37.98 5.26
N LYS A 16 3.59 38.14 6.15
CA LYS A 16 3.83 38.23 7.61
C LYS A 16 3.91 36.87 8.29
N ALA A 17 3.29 35.85 7.68
CA ALA A 17 3.26 34.49 8.18
C ALA A 17 3.44 33.53 7.01
N ASN A 18 4.10 32.40 7.27
CA ASN A 18 4.28 31.32 6.32
C ASN A 18 3.10 30.36 6.45
N GLU A 19 2.33 30.19 5.38
CA GLU A 19 1.17 29.30 5.33
C GLU A 19 1.51 27.95 4.66
N ASP A 20 2.78 27.70 4.32
CA ASP A 20 3.25 26.46 3.68
C ASP A 20 3.54 25.37 4.72
N SER A 21 3.21 24.11 4.39
CA SER A 21 3.54 22.93 5.19
C SER A 21 4.29 21.89 4.35
N ILE A 22 5.29 21.23 4.93
CA ILE A 22 6.12 20.21 4.27
C ILE A 22 6.06 18.90 5.06
N LEU A 23 5.90 17.78 4.36
CA LEU A 23 6.04 16.42 4.91
C LEU A 23 7.21 15.71 4.22
N VAL A 24 8.12 15.19 5.02
CA VAL A 24 9.19 14.29 4.57
C VAL A 24 9.09 13.01 5.38
N ASN A 25 8.56 11.95 4.78
CA ASN A 25 8.45 10.63 5.39
C ASN A 25 9.30 9.63 4.59
N GLU A 26 10.53 9.44 5.03
CA GLU A 26 11.47 8.50 4.39
C GLU A 26 11.05 7.04 4.59
N THR A 27 10.34 6.72 5.68
CA THR A 27 9.87 5.35 5.99
C THR A 27 8.88 4.86 4.93
N GLU A 28 7.93 5.71 4.56
CA GLU A 28 6.89 5.39 3.58
C GLU A 28 7.25 5.88 2.15
N ASN A 29 8.41 6.54 1.98
CA ASN A 29 8.83 7.23 0.75
C ASN A 29 7.78 8.25 0.25
N ILE A 30 7.15 8.98 1.18
CA ILE A 30 6.15 10.01 0.88
C ILE A 30 6.78 11.39 1.12
N PHE A 31 6.65 12.27 0.12
CA PHE A 31 7.13 13.64 0.17
C PHE A 31 6.00 14.57 -0.29
N LEU A 32 5.65 15.58 0.53
CA LEU A 32 4.52 16.48 0.26
C LEU A 32 4.89 17.93 0.56
N VAL A 33 4.35 18.84 -0.24
CA VAL A 33 4.33 20.29 0.03
C VAL A 33 2.91 20.77 -0.16
N ALA A 34 2.38 21.49 0.82
CA ALA A 34 1.04 22.08 0.81
C ALA A 34 1.14 23.60 0.99
N ASP A 35 0.68 24.37 0.00
CA ASP A 35 0.56 25.84 0.07
C ASP A 35 -0.79 26.20 0.71
N GLY A 36 -0.74 26.84 1.87
CA GLY A 36 -1.93 27.26 2.60
C GLY A 36 -2.46 28.58 2.07
N LEU A 37 -3.71 28.59 1.60
CA LEU A 37 -4.40 29.80 1.19
C LEU A 37 -5.49 30.13 2.21
N GLY A 38 -5.37 31.24 2.94
CA GLY A 38 -6.45 31.65 3.84
C GLY A 38 -6.35 33.06 4.42
N GLY A 39 -5.14 33.59 4.63
CA GLY A 39 -4.97 34.89 5.29
C GLY A 39 -5.42 34.88 6.76
N HIS A 40 -4.85 35.78 7.57
CA HIS A 40 -5.07 35.81 9.04
C HIS A 40 -4.77 34.49 9.77
N GLY A 41 -3.90 33.62 9.22
CA GLY A 41 -3.48 32.36 9.86
C GLY A 41 -4.41 31.17 9.59
N ALA A 42 -5.47 31.34 8.80
CA ALA A 42 -6.31 30.21 8.37
C ALA A 42 -5.60 29.31 7.34
N GLY A 43 -4.67 29.86 6.54
CA GLY A 43 -3.92 29.09 5.55
C GLY A 43 -2.99 28.05 6.20
N ASN A 44 -2.30 28.42 7.29
CA ASN A 44 -1.47 27.49 8.06
C ASN A 44 -2.24 26.26 8.55
N VAL A 45 -3.46 26.47 9.04
CA VAL A 45 -4.29 25.38 9.56
C VAL A 45 -4.72 24.46 8.40
N ALA A 46 -5.08 25.05 7.26
CA ALA A 46 -5.48 24.29 6.08
C ALA A 46 -4.33 23.43 5.53
N SER A 47 -3.12 23.99 5.40
CA SER A 47 -1.95 23.25 4.89
C SER A 47 -1.47 22.18 5.86
N ALA A 48 -1.50 22.45 7.17
CA ALA A 48 -1.16 21.47 8.20
C ALA A 48 -2.12 20.27 8.19
N VAL A 49 -3.44 20.52 8.13
CA VAL A 49 -4.45 19.45 8.06
C VAL A 49 -4.27 18.59 6.81
N ALA A 50 -3.90 19.18 5.67
CA ALA A 50 -3.64 18.43 4.44
C ALA A 50 -2.43 17.50 4.57
N VAL A 51 -1.36 17.95 5.22
CA VAL A 51 -0.17 17.14 5.51
C VAL A 51 -0.50 15.98 6.48
N ASP A 52 -1.15 16.29 7.60
CA ASP A 52 -1.48 15.31 8.64
C ASP A 52 -2.40 14.19 8.11
N ALA A 53 -3.37 14.55 7.25
CA ALA A 53 -4.28 13.58 6.64
C ALA A 53 -3.54 12.53 5.79
N ILE A 54 -2.48 12.95 5.08
CA ILE A 54 -1.72 12.07 4.19
C ILE A 54 -0.75 11.21 4.98
N GLU A 55 -0.16 11.74 6.06
CA GLU A 55 0.66 10.95 6.98
C GLU A 55 -0.14 9.78 7.59
N GLY A 56 -1.40 10.01 7.98
CA GLY A 56 -2.29 8.97 8.49
C GLY A 56 -2.77 7.95 7.44
N PHE A 57 -2.86 8.35 6.17
CA PHE A 57 -3.41 7.49 5.10
C PHE A 57 -2.54 6.26 4.79
N GLY A 58 -1.21 6.37 4.93
CA GLY A 58 -0.29 5.24 4.71
C GLY A 58 -0.55 4.10 5.71
N ILE A 59 -0.67 4.45 6.99
CA ILE A 59 -0.91 3.49 8.09
C ILE A 59 -2.29 2.82 7.93
N LEU A 60 -3.34 3.60 7.65
CA LEU A 60 -4.69 3.06 7.43
C LEU A 60 -4.76 2.14 6.19
N SER A 61 -4.09 2.51 5.11
CA SER A 61 -4.08 1.71 3.88
C SER A 61 -3.36 0.38 4.08
N LEU A 62 -2.21 0.38 4.76
CA LEU A 62 -1.46 -0.84 5.08
C LEU A 62 -2.24 -1.78 6.00
N ALA A 63 -2.99 -1.24 6.97
CA ALA A 63 -3.84 -2.02 7.87
C ALA A 63 -4.95 -2.80 7.14
N SER A 64 -5.45 -2.28 6.02
CA SER A 64 -6.52 -2.93 5.22
C SER A 64 -5.97 -3.94 4.20
N ILE A 65 -4.84 -3.64 3.57
CA ILE A 65 -4.25 -4.47 2.50
C ILE A 65 -3.70 -5.80 3.03
N GLY A 66 -3.13 -5.81 4.25
CA GLY A 66 -2.53 -7.01 4.85
C GLY A 66 -3.50 -8.20 4.96
N PRO A 67 -4.67 -8.04 5.61
CA PRO A 67 -5.68 -9.09 5.70
C PRO A 67 -6.19 -9.55 4.33
N ILE A 68 -6.43 -8.62 3.39
CA ILE A 68 -6.95 -8.94 2.05
C ILE A 68 -5.95 -9.81 1.28
N LEU A 69 -4.67 -9.44 1.24
CA LEU A 69 -3.63 -10.24 0.60
C LEU A 69 -3.50 -11.62 1.23
N THR A 70 -3.58 -11.71 2.56
CA THR A 70 -3.49 -12.98 3.29
C THR A 70 -4.62 -13.92 2.90
N VAL A 71 -5.86 -13.43 2.82
CA VAL A 71 -7.03 -14.22 2.41
C VAL A 71 -6.92 -14.64 0.95
N LEU A 72 -6.55 -13.73 0.04
CA LEU A 72 -6.41 -14.03 -1.39
C LEU A 72 -5.31 -15.06 -1.65
N LEU A 73 -4.15 -14.94 -1.01
CA LEU A 73 -3.05 -15.90 -1.11
C LEU A 73 -3.45 -17.27 -0.55
N THR A 74 -4.14 -17.30 0.59
CA THR A 74 -4.64 -18.55 1.18
C THR A 74 -5.66 -19.22 0.26
N GLY A 75 -6.59 -18.45 -0.31
CA GLY A 75 -7.58 -18.94 -1.28
C GLY A 75 -6.94 -19.53 -2.53
N GLN A 76 -5.99 -18.81 -3.14
CA GLN A 76 -5.20 -19.28 -4.28
C GLN A 76 -4.43 -20.58 -3.94
N TRP A 77 -3.81 -20.65 -2.76
CA TRP A 77 -3.05 -21.82 -2.32
C TRP A 77 -3.94 -23.06 -2.08
N VAL A 78 -5.10 -22.88 -1.46
CA VAL A 78 -6.07 -23.97 -1.27
C VAL A 78 -6.56 -24.52 -2.61
N GLN A 79 -6.94 -23.63 -3.53
CA GLN A 79 -7.37 -24.02 -4.87
C GLN A 79 -6.28 -24.77 -5.63
N TYR A 80 -5.04 -24.32 -5.50
CA TYR A 80 -3.89 -24.99 -6.08
C TYR A 80 -3.68 -26.40 -5.52
N LYS A 81 -3.77 -26.57 -4.19
CA LYS A 81 -3.59 -27.87 -3.52
C LYS A 81 -4.71 -28.85 -3.88
N VAL A 82 -5.95 -28.37 -3.98
CA VAL A 82 -7.10 -29.19 -4.39
C VAL A 82 -6.95 -29.67 -5.84
N ARG A 83 -6.59 -28.76 -6.77
CA ARG A 83 -6.33 -29.13 -8.17
C ARG A 83 -5.20 -30.14 -8.32
N ARG A 84 -4.14 -30.03 -7.50
CA ARG A 84 -3.06 -31.02 -7.51
C ARG A 84 -3.51 -32.41 -7.07
N LYS A 85 -4.40 -32.53 -6.08
CA LYS A 85 -4.91 -33.84 -5.61
C LYS A 85 -5.76 -34.54 -6.67
N HIS A 86 -6.67 -33.83 -7.32
CA HIS A 86 -7.51 -34.42 -8.37
C HIS A 86 -6.67 -34.96 -9.53
N ARG A 87 -5.68 -34.19 -10.00
CA ARG A 87 -4.83 -34.62 -11.11
C ARG A 87 -4.00 -35.89 -10.79
N ILE A 88 -3.60 -36.09 -9.54
CA ILE A 88 -2.88 -37.31 -9.12
C ILE A 88 -3.83 -38.51 -9.03
N MET A 89 -5.06 -38.31 -8.56
CA MET A 89 -6.08 -39.36 -8.50
C MET A 89 -6.54 -39.80 -9.89
N ASP A 90 -6.73 -38.86 -10.81
CA ASP A 90 -7.14 -39.15 -12.20
C ASP A 90 -6.04 -39.95 -12.94
N GLN A 91 -4.77 -39.60 -12.72
CA GLN A 91 -3.63 -40.32 -13.28
C GLN A 91 -3.58 -41.78 -12.76
N GLN A 92 -3.75 -41.97 -11.45
CA GLN A 92 -3.77 -43.32 -10.85
C GLN A 92 -4.98 -44.15 -11.29
N ALA A 93 -6.11 -43.52 -11.58
CA ALA A 93 -7.29 -44.20 -12.10
C ALA A 93 -7.08 -44.66 -13.55
N GLN A 94 -6.45 -43.83 -14.39
CA GLN A 94 -6.10 -44.17 -15.77
C GLN A 94 -5.04 -45.28 -15.84
N ASP A 95 -3.96 -45.18 -15.05
CA ASP A 95 -2.88 -46.18 -15.05
C ASP A 95 -3.40 -47.58 -14.66
N LYS A 96 -4.31 -47.66 -13.68
CA LYS A 96 -4.97 -48.92 -13.29
C LYS A 96 -5.92 -49.49 -14.34
N GLN A 97 -6.57 -48.65 -15.14
CA GLN A 97 -7.44 -49.12 -16.23
C GLN A 97 -6.62 -49.74 -17.36
N ILE A 98 -5.46 -49.14 -17.68
CA ILE A 98 -4.56 -49.64 -18.74
C ILE A 98 -3.93 -50.99 -18.34
N GLU A 99 -3.51 -51.15 -17.08
CA GLU A 99 -3.01 -52.44 -16.58
C GLU A 99 -4.08 -53.55 -16.58
N GLY A 100 -5.36 -53.19 -16.36
CA GLY A 100 -6.47 -54.13 -16.38
C GLY A 100 -6.93 -54.57 -17.78
N GLU A 101 -6.67 -53.79 -18.82
CA GLU A 101 -6.96 -54.16 -20.23
C GLU A 101 -5.82 -54.99 -20.87
N ALA A 102 -4.62 -54.95 -20.29
CA ALA A 102 -3.44 -55.66 -20.79
C ALA A 102 -3.26 -57.09 -20.22
N ALA A 103 -4.11 -57.51 -19.28
CA ALA A 103 -4.12 -58.82 -18.62
C ALA A 103 -5.26 -59.72 -19.12
#